data_AF-A0AAW2AXT8-F1
#
_entry.id   AF-A0AAW2AXT8-F1
#
_cell.length_a   1.000
_cell.length_b   1.000
_cell.length_c   1.000
_cell.angle_alpha   90.00
_cell.angle_beta   90.00
_cell.angle_gamma   90.00
#
_symmetry.space_group_name_H-M   'P 1'
#
loop_
_entity.id
_entity.type
_entity.pdbx_description
1 polymer ?
#
loop_
_entity_poly.entity_id
_entity_poly.type
_entity_poly.pdbx_seq_one_letter_code
_entity_poly.pdbx_strand_id
1 'polypeptide(L)'
;VADTLKGLVVLYMKQGKNKEAEPLCKRALDIQEKVLGKDHPDVGKQLSDLAVLCYNQGKYEEGEHYYRRALKIYECRLSPDDPRMATTKHNLASCFFKQDKKKEAEILYKEILTSAHEKEFGLVNEEVSKVCVVDEISVCVSPRLLSFKLSVC
;
A
#
# COMPACT_ATOMS: atom_id res chain seq x y z
N VAL A 1 4.21 -26.55 -6.56
CA VAL A 1 2.71 -26.47 -6.56
C VAL A 1 2.23 -25.06 -6.27
N ALA A 2 2.59 -24.46 -5.13
CA ALA A 2 2.18 -23.09 -4.79
C ALA A 2 2.61 -22.05 -5.86
N ASP A 3 3.87 -22.09 -6.31
CA ASP A 3 4.36 -21.12 -7.31
C ASP A 3 3.65 -21.26 -8.67
N THR A 4 3.36 -22.50 -9.07
CA THR A 4 2.60 -22.78 -10.29
C THR A 4 1.17 -22.21 -10.20
N LEU A 5 0.52 -22.34 -9.04
CA LEU A 5 -0.80 -21.74 -8.79
C LEU A 5 -0.73 -20.21 -8.83
N LYS A 6 0.30 -19.61 -8.21
CA LYS A 6 0.52 -18.15 -8.24
C LYS A 6 0.69 -17.63 -9.67
N GLY A 7 1.47 -18.33 -10.49
CA GLY A 7 1.61 -18.00 -11.90
C GLY A 7 0.28 -18.01 -12.66
N LEU A 8 -0.56 -19.02 -12.40
CA LEU A 8 -1.89 -19.12 -13.02
C LEU A 8 -2.85 -18.03 -12.54
N VAL A 9 -2.82 -17.70 -11.24
CA VAL A 9 -3.59 -16.58 -10.66
C VAL A 9 -3.24 -15.28 -11.35
N VAL A 10 -1.94 -14.97 -11.49
CA VAL A 10 -1.48 -13.74 -12.17
C VAL A 10 -1.96 -13.71 -13.62
N LEU A 11 -1.91 -14.84 -14.33
CA LEU A 11 -2.41 -14.93 -15.70
C LEU A 11 -3.91 -14.62 -15.78
N TYR A 12 -4.73 -15.19 -14.89
CA TYR A 12 -6.17 -14.94 -14.86
C TYR A 12 -6.51 -13.51 -14.46
N MET A 13 -5.78 -12.92 -13.50
CA MET A 13 -5.91 -11.50 -13.16
C MET A 13 -5.65 -10.60 -14.38
N LYS A 14 -4.59 -10.87 -15.14
CA LYS A 14 -4.28 -10.12 -16.37
C LYS A 14 -5.34 -10.29 -17.46
N GLN A 15 -6.08 -11.40 -17.45
CA GLN A 15 -7.21 -11.64 -18.36
C GLN A 15 -8.55 -11.10 -17.83
N GLY A 16 -8.58 -10.48 -16.65
CA GLY A 16 -9.81 -10.02 -15.99
C GLY A 16 -10.68 -11.14 -15.41
N LYS A 17 -10.19 -12.39 -15.40
CA LYS A 17 -10.86 -13.60 -14.91
C LYS A 17 -10.74 -13.72 -13.39
N ASN A 18 -11.26 -12.71 -12.68
CA ASN A 18 -11.09 -12.59 -11.23
C ASN A 18 -11.82 -13.72 -10.46
N LYS A 19 -12.96 -14.19 -10.97
CA LYS A 19 -13.76 -15.25 -10.34
C LYS A 19 -13.05 -16.62 -10.39
N GLU A 20 -12.34 -16.88 -11.47
CA GLU A 20 -11.55 -18.09 -11.69
C GLU A 20 -10.22 -18.03 -10.91
N ALA A 21 -9.66 -16.85 -10.75
CA ALA A 21 -8.42 -16.63 -10.00
C ALA A 21 -8.60 -16.79 -8.48
N GLU A 22 -9.74 -16.37 -7.91
CA GLU A 22 -9.99 -16.39 -6.47
C GLU A 22 -9.81 -17.77 -5.80
N PRO A 23 -10.44 -18.87 -6.26
CA PRO A 23 -10.27 -20.18 -5.63
C PRO A 23 -8.84 -20.72 -5.75
N LEU A 24 -8.13 -20.41 -6.83
CA LEU A 24 -6.72 -20.77 -7.00
C LEU A 24 -5.83 -20.00 -6.03
N CYS A 25 -6.13 -18.72 -5.84
CA CYS A 25 -5.42 -17.85 -4.90
C CYS A 25 -5.64 -18.33 -3.44
N LYS A 26 -6.87 -18.72 -3.07
CA LYS A 26 -7.19 -19.32 -1.76
C LYS A 26 -6.43 -20.64 -1.53
N ARG A 27 -6.40 -21.54 -2.53
CA ARG A 27 -5.59 -22.78 -2.43
C ARG A 27 -4.10 -22.50 -2.28
N ALA A 28 -3.57 -21.53 -3.00
CA ALA A 28 -2.16 -21.14 -2.88
C ALA A 28 -1.85 -20.59 -1.48
N LEU A 29 -2.75 -19.76 -0.93
CA LEU A 29 -2.66 -19.24 0.43
C LEU A 29 -2.62 -20.37 1.47
N ASP A 30 -3.53 -21.33 1.40
CA ASP A 30 -3.58 -22.47 2.34
C ASP A 30 -2.27 -23.29 2.33
N ILE A 31 -1.69 -23.49 1.15
CA ILE A 31 -0.41 -24.19 1.01
C ILE A 31 0.72 -23.35 1.62
N GLN A 32 0.78 -22.06 1.30
CA GLN A 32 1.83 -21.18 1.84
C GLN A 32 1.76 -21.05 3.35
N GLU A 33 0.57 -20.95 3.95
CA GLU A 33 0.41 -20.92 5.41
C GLU A 33 0.93 -22.19 6.08
N LYS A 34 0.73 -23.36 5.45
CA LYS A 34 1.22 -24.65 5.97
C LYS A 34 2.73 -24.80 5.84
N VAL A 35 3.32 -24.28 4.77
CA VAL A 35 4.74 -24.47 4.45
C VAL A 35 5.62 -23.41 5.11
N LEU A 36 5.20 -22.15 5.09
CA LEU A 36 6.00 -20.99 5.53
C LEU A 36 5.55 -20.46 6.90
N GLY A 37 4.36 -20.83 7.35
CA GLY A 37 3.72 -20.27 8.54
C GLY A 37 2.87 -19.02 8.21
N LYS A 38 1.89 -18.75 9.08
CA LYS A 38 0.86 -17.73 8.87
C LYS A 38 1.37 -16.29 8.85
N ASP A 39 2.54 -16.05 9.43
CA ASP A 39 3.14 -14.72 9.58
C ASP A 39 4.31 -14.48 8.63
N HIS A 40 4.46 -15.31 7.58
CA HIS A 40 5.50 -15.14 6.59
C HIS A 40 5.14 -14.00 5.61
N PRO A 41 6.08 -13.13 5.20
CA PRO A 41 5.80 -12.04 4.24
C PRO A 41 5.15 -12.50 2.94
N ASP A 42 5.49 -13.69 2.44
CA ASP A 42 4.86 -14.24 1.23
C ASP A 42 3.39 -14.65 1.40
N VAL A 43 2.96 -14.93 2.64
CA VAL A 43 1.54 -15.10 2.98
C VAL A 43 0.86 -13.73 2.94
N GLY A 44 1.52 -12.69 3.47
CA GLY A 44 1.08 -11.29 3.31
C GLY A 44 0.88 -10.91 1.85
N LYS A 45 1.80 -11.28 0.96
CA LYS A 45 1.67 -11.00 -0.48
C LYS A 45 0.46 -11.69 -1.09
N GLN A 46 0.27 -12.96 -0.75
CA GLN A 46 -0.85 -13.75 -1.27
C GLN A 46 -2.21 -13.21 -0.78
N LEU A 47 -2.27 -12.74 0.47
CA LEU A 47 -3.44 -12.06 1.02
C LEU A 47 -3.74 -10.75 0.28
N SER A 48 -2.71 -9.94 -0.04
CA SER A 48 -2.89 -8.74 -0.86
C SER A 48 -3.41 -9.06 -2.26
N ASP A 49 -2.89 -10.12 -2.91
CA ASP A 49 -3.36 -10.56 -4.22
C ASP A 49 -4.84 -11.00 -4.16
N LEU A 50 -5.24 -11.72 -3.11
CA LEU A 50 -6.63 -12.13 -2.88
C LEU A 50 -7.55 -10.93 -2.61
N ALA A 51 -7.06 -9.93 -1.89
CA ALA A 51 -7.80 -8.70 -1.62
C ALA A 51 -8.09 -7.92 -2.91
N VAL A 52 -7.12 -7.85 -3.85
CA VAL A 52 -7.34 -7.26 -5.18
C VAL A 52 -8.43 -8.01 -5.94
N LEU A 53 -8.42 -9.34 -5.90
CA LEU A 53 -9.46 -10.16 -6.53
C LEU A 53 -10.85 -9.89 -5.94
N CYS A 54 -10.96 -9.74 -4.62
CA CYS A 54 -12.21 -9.36 -3.96
C CYS A 54 -12.66 -7.95 -4.35
N TYR A 55 -11.73 -6.98 -4.36
CA TYR A 55 -12.01 -5.60 -4.77
C TYR A 55 -12.57 -5.53 -6.20
N ASN A 56 -11.94 -6.22 -7.14
CA ASN A 56 -12.39 -6.26 -8.54
C ASN A 56 -13.76 -6.92 -8.73
N GLN A 57 -14.22 -7.69 -7.75
CA GLN A 57 -15.54 -8.32 -7.73
C GLN A 57 -16.57 -7.53 -6.92
N GLY A 58 -16.20 -6.36 -6.36
CA GLY A 58 -17.07 -5.56 -5.50
C GLY A 58 -17.20 -6.08 -4.06
N LYS A 59 -16.41 -7.09 -3.67
CA LYS A 59 -16.40 -7.67 -2.31
C LYS A 59 -15.48 -6.87 -1.39
N TYR A 60 -15.79 -5.59 -1.18
CA TYR A 60 -14.87 -4.65 -0.53
C TYR A 60 -14.57 -4.99 0.94
N GLU A 61 -15.53 -5.54 1.66
CA GLU A 61 -15.38 -5.96 3.06
C GLU A 61 -14.43 -7.16 3.20
N GLU A 62 -14.55 -8.15 2.31
CA GLU A 62 -13.64 -9.30 2.26
C GLU A 62 -12.22 -8.84 1.86
N GLY A 63 -12.12 -7.92 0.91
CA GLY A 63 -10.85 -7.30 0.51
C GLY A 63 -10.18 -6.51 1.64
N GLU A 64 -10.95 -5.72 2.39
CA GLU A 64 -10.48 -5.02 3.59
C GLU A 64 -9.89 -6.01 4.61
N HIS A 65 -10.60 -7.10 4.92
CA HIS A 65 -10.13 -8.10 5.87
C HIS A 65 -8.77 -8.69 5.47
N TYR A 66 -8.60 -9.05 4.19
CA TYR A 66 -7.33 -9.56 3.70
C TYR A 66 -6.20 -8.53 3.74
N TYR A 67 -6.47 -7.26 3.37
CA TYR A 67 -5.45 -6.21 3.44
C TYR A 67 -5.01 -5.91 4.87
N ARG A 68 -5.95 -5.86 5.84
CA ARG A 68 -5.61 -5.67 7.26
C ARG A 68 -4.71 -6.79 7.77
N ARG A 69 -5.02 -8.04 7.39
CA ARG A 69 -4.20 -9.20 7.75
C ARG A 69 -2.81 -9.12 7.12
N ALA A 70 -2.72 -8.73 5.85
CA ALA A 70 -1.43 -8.55 5.16
C ALA A 70 -0.58 -7.46 5.83
N LEU A 71 -1.17 -6.31 6.18
CA LEU A 71 -0.47 -5.23 6.89
C LEU A 71 0.09 -5.69 8.23
N LYS A 72 -0.69 -6.42 9.03
CA LYS A 72 -0.22 -6.94 10.32
C LYS A 72 1.01 -7.85 10.17
N ILE A 73 1.04 -8.68 9.12
CA ILE A 73 2.19 -9.52 8.80
C ILE A 73 3.40 -8.66 8.44
N TYR A 74 3.20 -7.67 7.58
CA TYR A 74 4.27 -6.79 7.14
C TYR A 74 4.85 -5.93 8.26
N GLU A 75 4.01 -5.35 9.12
CA GLU A 75 4.45 -4.59 10.31
C GLU A 75 5.33 -5.41 11.26
N CYS A 76 5.08 -6.72 11.35
CA CYS A 76 5.84 -7.61 12.24
C CYS A 76 7.15 -8.13 11.62
N ARG A 77 7.30 -8.05 10.29
CA ARG A 77 8.38 -8.77 9.58
C ARG A 77 9.24 -7.88 8.69
N LEU A 78 8.74 -6.71 8.30
CA LEU A 78 9.35 -5.81 7.34
C LEU A 78 9.70 -4.48 8.01
N SER A 79 10.62 -3.74 7.39
CA SER A 79 10.85 -2.36 7.78
C SER A 79 9.59 -1.53 7.54
N PRO A 80 9.26 -0.53 8.38
CA PRO A 80 8.18 0.42 8.12
C PRO A 80 8.23 1.05 6.73
N ASP A 81 9.42 1.16 6.14
CA ASP A 81 9.67 1.74 4.81
C ASP A 81 9.48 0.76 3.64
N ASP A 82 9.04 -0.47 3.89
CA ASP A 82 8.88 -1.47 2.83
C ASP A 82 7.78 -1.02 1.84
N PRO A 83 8.07 -0.97 0.52
CA PRO A 83 7.11 -0.56 -0.50
C PRO A 83 5.80 -1.38 -0.49
N ARG A 84 5.83 -2.62 0.00
CA ARG A 84 4.64 -3.47 0.13
C ARG A 84 3.68 -2.92 1.17
N MET A 85 4.16 -2.30 2.24
CA MET A 85 3.31 -1.66 3.25
C MET A 85 2.55 -0.48 2.63
N ALA A 86 3.25 0.43 1.97
CA ALA A 86 2.64 1.59 1.31
C ALA A 86 1.60 1.17 0.26
N THR A 87 1.94 0.18 -0.58
CA THR A 87 1.02 -0.35 -1.61
C THR A 87 -0.23 -0.98 -0.97
N THR A 88 -0.05 -1.74 0.10
CA THR A 88 -1.17 -2.40 0.81
C THR A 88 -2.06 -1.39 1.53
N LYS A 89 -1.48 -0.37 2.17
CA LYS A 89 -2.23 0.75 2.76
C LYS A 89 -3.02 1.54 1.71
N HIS A 90 -2.42 1.82 0.55
CA HIS A 90 -3.10 2.50 -0.56
C HIS A 90 -4.33 1.71 -1.03
N ASN A 91 -4.16 0.41 -1.25
CA ASN A 91 -5.28 -0.43 -1.70
C ASN A 91 -6.36 -0.58 -0.62
N LEU A 92 -5.97 -0.64 0.67
CA LEU A 92 -6.92 -0.62 1.77
C LEU A 92 -7.72 0.68 1.82
N ALA A 93 -7.08 1.83 1.62
CA ALA A 93 -7.74 3.12 1.52
C ALA A 93 -8.75 3.15 0.35
N SER A 94 -8.41 2.52 -0.78
CA SER A 94 -9.35 2.32 -1.90
C SER A 94 -10.56 1.46 -1.51
N CYS A 95 -10.35 0.38 -0.75
CA CYS A 95 -11.47 -0.42 -0.20
C CYS A 95 -12.37 0.41 0.73
N PHE A 96 -11.80 1.27 1.58
CA PHE A 96 -12.58 2.16 2.44
C PHE A 96 -13.39 3.17 1.65
N PHE A 97 -12.79 3.78 0.62
CA PHE A 97 -13.49 4.73 -0.24
C PHE A 97 -14.72 4.09 -0.90
N LYS A 98 -14.63 2.83 -1.34
CA LYS A 98 -15.77 2.08 -1.91
C LYS A 98 -16.84 1.70 -0.90
N GLN A 99 -16.50 1.67 0.39
CA GLN A 99 -17.41 1.41 1.50
C GLN A 99 -17.98 2.70 2.13
N ASP A 100 -17.76 3.86 1.53
CA ASP A 100 -18.10 5.19 2.08
C ASP A 100 -17.41 5.54 3.43
N LYS A 101 -16.38 4.78 3.80
CA LYS A 101 -15.48 4.98 4.95
C LYS A 101 -14.42 6.03 4.64
N LYS A 102 -14.86 7.24 4.28
CA LYS A 102 -13.99 8.31 3.74
C LYS A 102 -12.94 8.77 4.76
N LYS A 103 -13.30 8.82 6.04
CA LYS A 103 -12.40 9.25 7.12
C LYS A 103 -11.24 8.28 7.30
N GLU A 104 -11.51 6.98 7.30
CA GLU A 104 -10.46 5.96 7.40
C GLU A 104 -9.54 5.96 6.17
N ALA A 105 -10.09 6.17 4.97
CA ALA A 105 -9.30 6.30 3.75
C ALA A 105 -8.36 7.51 3.80
N GLU A 106 -8.87 8.66 4.26
CA GLU A 106 -8.08 9.90 4.39
C GLU A 106 -6.89 9.73 5.33
N ILE A 107 -7.09 9.07 6.48
CA ILE A 107 -6.02 8.79 7.44
C ILE A 107 -4.91 7.98 6.77
N LEU A 108 -5.25 6.88 6.09
CA LEU A 108 -4.26 6.05 5.41
C LEU A 108 -3.51 6.79 4.30
N TYR A 109 -4.20 7.62 3.51
CA TYR A 109 -3.52 8.41 2.48
C TYR A 109 -2.56 9.43 3.08
N LYS A 110 -2.94 10.09 4.17
CA LYS A 110 -2.06 11.02 4.90
C LYS A 110 -0.83 10.30 5.44
N GLU A 111 -0.98 9.14 6.07
CA GLU A 111 0.15 8.34 6.56
C GLU A 111 1.14 7.98 5.44
N ILE A 112 0.64 7.55 4.27
CA ILE A 112 1.49 7.20 3.12
C ILE A 112 2.26 8.43 2.63
N LEU A 113 1.60 9.60 2.54
CA LEU A 113 2.24 10.84 2.11
C LEU A 113 3.29 11.34 3.11
N THR A 114 3.00 11.27 4.41
CA THR A 114 3.95 11.65 5.46
C THR A 114 5.20 10.76 5.42
N SER A 115 5.02 9.44 5.34
CA SER A 115 6.15 8.50 5.23
C SER A 115 6.97 8.73 3.95
N ALA A 116 6.32 9.01 2.81
CA ALA A 116 7.02 9.35 1.57
C ALA A 116 7.80 10.67 1.68
N HIS A 117 7.22 11.68 2.33
CA HIS A 117 7.88 12.97 2.55
C HIS A 117 9.08 12.84 3.49
N GLU A 118 8.94 12.13 4.61
CA GLU A 118 10.05 11.86 5.54
C GLU A 118 11.19 11.10 4.85
N LYS A 119 10.88 10.20 3.91
CA LYS A 119 11.89 9.49 3.11
C LYS A 119 12.66 10.42 2.17
N GLU A 120 11.96 11.33 1.49
CA GLU A 120 12.58 12.22 0.50
C GLU A 120 13.31 13.41 1.16
N PHE A 121 12.85 13.89 2.32
CA PHE A 121 13.30 15.14 2.91
C PHE A 121 13.88 15.02 4.35
N GLY A 122 13.80 13.84 4.98
CA GLY A 122 14.24 13.59 6.36
C GLY A 122 13.19 13.99 7.42
N LEU A 123 13.48 13.75 8.71
CA LEU A 123 12.63 14.22 9.81
C LEU A 123 12.57 15.74 9.79
N VAL A 124 11.41 16.28 9.45
CA VAL A 124 11.12 17.69 9.62
C VAL A 124 10.88 17.90 11.11
N ASN A 125 11.93 18.29 11.85
CA ASN A 125 11.78 18.76 13.23
C ASN A 125 10.73 19.89 13.25
N GLU A 126 9.89 19.91 14.29
CA GLU A 126 8.65 20.72 14.43
C GLU A 126 8.79 22.23 14.14
N GLU A 127 10.01 22.76 14.02
CA GLU A 127 10.29 24.16 13.67
C GLU A 127 9.89 24.54 12.23
N VAL A 128 9.79 23.59 11.29
CA VAL A 128 9.49 23.89 9.86
C VAL A 128 7.99 23.80 9.54
N SER A 129 7.17 23.38 10.50
CA SER A 129 5.71 23.20 10.36
C SER A 129 4.92 24.48 10.04
N LYS A 130 5.57 25.66 10.08
CA LYS A 130 4.94 26.97 9.85
C LYS A 130 4.96 27.47 8.39
N VAL A 131 5.62 26.78 7.46
CA VAL A 131 5.93 27.39 6.14
C VAL A 131 5.11 26.86 4.98
N CYS A 132 4.25 25.86 5.16
CA CYS A 132 3.49 25.31 4.04
C CYS A 132 1.99 25.57 4.20
N VAL A 133 1.41 26.30 3.23
CA VAL A 133 0.01 26.73 3.06
C VAL A 133 -0.26 28.05 3.80
N VAL A 134 -0.41 29.23 3.17
CA VAL A 134 -1.16 29.60 1.95
C VAL A 134 -0.69 30.97 1.39
N ASP A 135 -0.94 31.15 0.10
CA ASP A 135 -1.07 32.41 -0.68
C ASP A 135 0.11 32.89 -1.56
N GLU A 136 -0.23 32.93 -2.85
CA GLU A 136 0.36 33.59 -4.03
C GLU A 136 1.87 33.92 -4.01
N ILE A 137 2.62 33.24 -4.90
CA ILE A 137 3.99 33.53 -5.36
C ILE A 137 5.14 32.78 -4.62
N SER A 138 5.56 31.68 -5.26
CA SER A 138 6.94 31.18 -5.53
C SER A 138 7.89 30.68 -4.41
N VAL A 139 8.19 29.37 -4.50
CA VAL A 139 9.48 28.61 -4.41
C VAL A 139 10.54 29.13 -3.39
N CYS A 140 11.06 28.38 -2.41
CA CYS A 140 11.90 27.17 -2.52
C CYS A 140 12.17 26.55 -1.14
N VAL A 141 12.45 25.24 -1.09
CA VAL A 141 13.40 24.69 -0.11
C VAL A 141 14.33 23.68 -0.80
N SER A 142 15.63 23.78 -0.53
CA SER A 142 16.55 22.65 -0.67
C SER A 142 17.68 22.77 0.37
N PRO A 143 17.97 21.73 1.18
CA PRO A 143 18.97 21.84 2.26
C PRO A 143 20.43 21.67 1.81
N ARG A 144 20.70 21.31 0.56
CA ARG A 144 22.07 21.11 0.07
C ARG A 144 22.22 21.45 -1.41
N LEU A 145 22.36 22.73 -1.68
CA LEU A 145 23.31 23.29 -2.65
C LEU A 145 23.49 24.75 -2.23
N LEU A 146 24.66 25.10 -1.67
CA LEU A 146 25.08 26.49 -1.67
C LEU A 146 25.02 26.94 -3.13
N SER A 147 24.26 28.00 -3.41
CA SER A 147 23.95 28.60 -4.71
C SER A 147 22.86 27.92 -5.54
N PHE A 148 21.62 28.37 -5.33
CA PHE A 148 20.64 28.52 -6.41
C PHE A 148 20.31 30.01 -6.54
N LYS A 149 20.64 30.60 -7.69
CA LYS A 149 20.25 31.95 -8.05
C LYS A 149 18.75 31.94 -8.39
N LEU A 150 17.98 32.84 -7.76
CA LEU A 150 16.66 33.21 -8.24
C LEU A 150 16.80 33.92 -9.60
N SER A 151 16.02 33.50 -10.59
CA SER A 151 15.66 34.35 -11.72
C SER A 151 14.14 34.48 -11.73
N VAL A 152 13.68 35.73 -11.65
CA VAL A 152 12.28 36.13 -11.54
C VAL A 152 11.71 36.35 -12.94
N CYS A 153 10.45 35.96 -13.16
CA CYS A 153 9.51 36.73 -13.97
C CYS A 153 8.26 36.91 -13.11
#